data_AF-A0A2V9HNP2-F1
#
_entry.id   AF-A0A2V9HNP2-F1
#
_cell.length_a   1.000
_cell.length_b   1.000
_cell.length_c   1.000
_cell.angle_alpha   90.00
_cell.angle_beta   90.00
_cell.angle_gamma   90.00
#
_symmetry.space_group_name_H-M   'P 1'
#
loop_
_entity.id
_entity.type
_entity.pdbx_description
1 polymer ?
#
loop_
_entity_poly.entity_id
_entity_poly.type
_entity_poly.pdbx_seq_one_letter_code
_entity_poly.pdbx_strand_id
1 'polypeptide(L)'
;MANESISRRDILRTLALGAAGGSVLQVIPAEAAEYIHQMVHKEKAAAPAGKYAPKYFSASQYASVTFLCDAIIPKDEKSGGAVEAGAPEFIDLLTSENPEYQLKLGGGLFWLDAACTDRYGNVFMECTPEQKKEIMDLIAFRKNAKQDASLSQGVAFFAFLRNLTTDGFYTSKIGIADLQYIGNTSLREFPGCSPPPE
;
A
#
# COMPACT_ATOMS: atom_id res chain seq x y z
N MET A 1 35.71 -10.37 -3.10
CA MET A 1 35.15 -9.00 -3.16
C MET A 1 34.05 -8.94 -2.12
N ALA A 2 34.15 -7.97 -1.21
CA ALA A 2 33.40 -7.95 0.04
C ALA A 2 31.87 -7.90 -0.19
N ASN A 3 31.16 -8.79 0.49
CA ASN A 3 29.71 -8.80 0.58
C ASN A 3 29.31 -7.71 1.58
N GLU A 4 29.25 -6.45 1.15
CA GLU A 4 28.68 -5.40 1.98
C GLU A 4 27.16 -5.63 2.07
N SER A 5 26.74 -6.19 3.21
CA SER A 5 25.33 -6.34 3.54
C SER A 5 24.69 -4.96 3.60
N ILE A 6 23.78 -4.68 2.68
CA ILE A 6 23.00 -3.44 2.64
C ILE A 6 22.38 -3.18 4.02
N SER A 7 22.72 -2.05 4.66
CA SER A 7 22.19 -1.68 5.98
C SER A 7 20.76 -1.16 5.88
N ARG A 8 19.95 -1.31 6.95
CA ARG A 8 18.62 -0.67 7.07
C ARG A 8 18.67 0.81 6.71
N ARG A 9 19.75 1.51 7.15
CA ARG A 9 19.97 2.93 6.88
C ARG A 9 20.23 3.25 5.41
N ASP A 10 20.90 2.35 4.68
CA ASP A 10 21.20 2.54 3.26
C ASP A 10 19.93 2.36 2.41
N ILE A 11 19.02 1.49 2.84
CA ILE A 11 17.71 1.27 2.21
C ILE A 11 16.79 2.46 2.46
N LEU A 12 16.76 3.00 3.67
CA LEU A 12 16.01 4.24 3.96
C LEU A 12 16.53 5.42 3.14
N ARG A 13 17.84 5.48 2.89
CA ARG A 13 18.41 6.46 1.95
C ARG A 13 17.95 6.21 0.52
N THR A 14 17.92 4.97 0.04
CA THR A 14 17.44 4.66 -1.31
C THR A 14 15.93 4.91 -1.48
N LEU A 15 15.11 4.60 -0.47
CA LEU A 15 13.68 4.95 -0.42
C LEU A 15 13.47 6.47 -0.38
N ALA A 16 14.25 7.21 0.42
CA ALA A 16 14.20 8.67 0.48
C ALA A 16 14.67 9.32 -0.84
N LEU A 17 15.64 8.72 -1.53
CA LEU A 17 16.12 9.17 -2.84
C LEU A 17 15.12 8.90 -3.98
N GLY A 18 14.24 7.90 -3.84
CA GLY A 18 13.13 7.69 -4.76
C GLY A 18 12.03 8.75 -4.65
N ALA A 19 11.79 9.28 -3.45
CA ALA A 19 10.84 10.37 -3.21
C ALA A 19 11.42 11.76 -3.59
N ALA A 20 12.73 11.97 -3.36
CA ALA A 20 13.41 13.25 -3.63
C ALA A 20 13.97 13.39 -5.06
N GLY A 21 14.17 12.28 -5.77
CA GLY A 21 14.85 12.26 -7.06
C GLY A 21 13.90 12.34 -8.26
N GLY A 22 13.28 13.50 -8.51
CA GLY A 22 12.87 14.02 -9.83
C GLY A 22 12.09 13.15 -10.83
N SER A 23 11.78 11.90 -10.51
CA SER A 23 11.00 11.01 -11.35
C SER A 23 9.54 11.36 -11.17
N VAL A 24 8.89 11.67 -12.29
CA VAL A 24 7.47 12.02 -12.36
C VAL A 24 6.56 10.93 -11.78
N LEU A 25 7.07 9.71 -11.63
CA LEU A 25 6.29 8.53 -11.29
C LEU A 25 6.17 8.22 -9.78
N GLN A 26 7.01 8.74 -8.88
CA GLN A 26 6.92 8.46 -7.42
C GLN A 26 6.70 6.96 -7.10
N VAL A 27 7.41 6.06 -7.79
CA VAL A 27 7.26 4.59 -7.66
C VAL A 27 8.31 4.04 -6.71
N ILE A 28 7.92 3.07 -5.87
CA ILE A 28 8.85 2.31 -5.02
C ILE A 28 9.67 1.35 -5.92
N PRO A 29 11.01 1.41 -5.92
CA PRO A 29 11.83 0.48 -6.68
C PRO A 29 11.57 -0.98 -6.30
N ALA A 30 11.65 -1.91 -7.26
CA ALA A 30 11.31 -3.31 -7.06
C ALA A 30 12.16 -3.98 -5.96
N GLU A 31 13.44 -3.66 -5.89
CA GLU A 31 14.38 -4.19 -4.89
C GLU A 31 14.01 -3.70 -3.48
N ALA A 32 13.57 -2.44 -3.36
CA ALA A 32 13.10 -1.88 -2.10
C ALA A 32 11.80 -2.55 -1.66
N ALA A 33 10.87 -2.78 -2.60
CA ALA A 33 9.63 -3.47 -2.31
C ALA A 33 9.86 -4.93 -1.88
N GLU A 34 10.73 -5.66 -2.57
CA GLU A 34 11.11 -7.03 -2.20
C GLU A 34 11.70 -7.09 -0.78
N TYR A 35 12.58 -6.14 -0.44
CA TYR A 35 13.14 -6.05 0.91
C TYR A 35 12.06 -5.85 1.97
N ILE A 36 11.10 -4.95 1.74
CA ILE A 36 9.99 -4.69 2.68
C ILE A 36 9.16 -5.96 2.87
N HIS A 37 8.80 -6.66 1.78
CA HIS A 37 8.09 -7.95 1.85
C HIS A 37 8.88 -9.01 2.63
N GLN A 38 10.19 -9.10 2.41
CA GLN A 38 11.06 -10.02 3.16
C GLN A 38 11.15 -9.66 4.64
N MET A 39 11.20 -8.36 4.98
CA MET A 39 11.22 -7.88 6.35
C MET A 39 9.91 -8.22 7.07
N VAL A 40 8.76 -7.92 6.47
CA VAL A 40 7.45 -8.30 7.00
C VAL A 40 7.36 -9.81 7.20
N HIS A 41 7.79 -10.61 6.22
CA HIS A 41 7.78 -12.07 6.32
C HIS A 41 8.65 -12.56 7.48
N LYS A 42 9.86 -12.03 7.64
CA LYS A 42 10.76 -12.38 8.75
C LYS A 42 10.16 -12.01 10.10
N GLU A 43 9.53 -10.84 10.21
CA GLU A 43 8.88 -10.41 11.45
C GLU A 43 7.69 -11.28 11.80
N LYS A 44 6.82 -11.61 10.84
CA LYS A 44 5.70 -12.53 11.05
C LYS A 44 6.22 -13.92 11.46
N ALA A 45 7.28 -14.42 10.82
CA ALA A 45 7.88 -15.70 11.19
C ALA A 45 8.48 -15.73 12.61
N ALA A 46 8.97 -14.59 13.09
CA ALA A 46 9.50 -14.45 14.45
C ALA A 46 8.43 -14.13 15.50
N ALA A 47 7.26 -13.67 15.08
CA ALA A 47 6.19 -13.25 15.98
C ALA A 47 5.40 -14.44 16.55
N PRO A 48 4.93 -14.34 17.81
CA PRO A 48 3.99 -15.30 18.36
C PRO A 48 2.76 -15.45 17.47
N ALA A 49 2.41 -16.70 17.15
CA ALA A 49 1.28 -17.05 16.27
C ALA A 49 1.37 -16.54 14.81
N GLY A 50 2.53 -16.10 14.34
CA GLY A 50 2.70 -15.69 12.93
C GLY A 50 2.06 -14.35 12.57
N LYS A 51 1.66 -13.56 13.57
CA LYS A 51 0.88 -12.32 13.37
C LYS A 51 1.79 -11.11 13.27
N TYR A 52 1.46 -10.20 12.35
CA TYR A 52 2.14 -8.91 12.25
C TYR A 52 1.69 -7.99 13.39
N ALA A 53 2.63 -7.25 13.98
CA ALA A 53 2.36 -6.21 14.97
C ALA A 53 2.63 -4.85 14.33
N PRO A 54 1.62 -3.97 14.19
CA PRO A 54 1.80 -2.64 13.61
C PRO A 54 2.88 -1.83 14.33
N LYS A 55 3.69 -1.12 13.55
CA LYS A 55 4.83 -0.31 13.99
C LYS A 55 4.46 1.16 14.10
N TYR A 56 3.64 1.66 13.17
CA TYR A 56 3.25 3.05 13.14
C TYR A 56 1.79 3.22 13.57
N PHE A 57 0.88 2.51 12.90
CA PHE A 57 -0.55 2.68 13.15
C PHE A 57 -0.95 2.09 14.49
N SER A 58 -1.87 2.76 15.20
CA SER A 58 -2.57 2.14 16.32
C SER A 58 -3.40 0.94 15.84
N ALA A 59 -3.86 0.09 16.76
CA ALA A 59 -4.70 -1.06 16.38
C ALA A 59 -5.97 -0.66 15.61
N SER A 60 -6.61 0.45 15.98
CA SER A 60 -7.80 0.97 15.27
C SER A 60 -7.46 1.52 13.89
N GLN A 61 -6.39 2.30 13.79
CA GLN A 61 -5.90 2.84 12.52
C GLN A 61 -5.48 1.73 11.55
N TYR A 62 -4.79 0.71 12.05
CA TYR A 62 -4.38 -0.43 11.25
C TYR A 62 -5.58 -1.26 10.75
N ALA A 63 -6.65 -1.37 11.56
CA ALA A 63 -7.90 -1.98 11.11
C ALA A 63 -8.55 -1.18 9.97
N SER A 64 -8.57 0.16 10.05
CA SER A 64 -9.03 1.02 8.96
C SER A 64 -8.18 0.85 7.70
N VAL A 65 -6.85 0.84 7.81
CA VAL A 65 -5.94 0.60 6.68
C VAL A 65 -6.19 -0.77 6.05
N THR A 66 -6.34 -1.81 6.87
CA THR A 66 -6.62 -3.17 6.41
C THR A 66 -7.94 -3.23 5.63
N PHE A 67 -9.01 -2.64 6.17
CA PHE A 67 -10.31 -2.56 5.49
C PHE A 67 -10.21 -1.80 4.16
N LEU A 68 -9.53 -0.66 4.16
CA LEU A 68 -9.36 0.14 2.94
C LEU A 68 -8.55 -0.60 1.88
N CYS A 69 -7.49 -1.32 2.27
CA CYS A 69 -6.72 -2.15 1.32
C CYS A 69 -7.59 -3.23 0.68
N ASP A 70 -8.38 -3.94 1.48
CA ASP A 70 -9.33 -4.97 0.99
C ASP A 70 -10.36 -4.38 0.03
N ALA A 71 -10.89 -3.19 0.34
CA ALA A 71 -11.84 -2.51 -0.53
C ALA A 71 -11.22 -1.97 -1.84
N ILE A 72 -9.91 -1.71 -1.87
CA ILE A 72 -9.19 -1.20 -3.05
C ILE A 72 -8.82 -2.34 -4.01
N ILE A 73 -8.29 -3.45 -3.49
CA ILE A 73 -8.02 -4.68 -4.25
C ILE A 73 -8.63 -5.86 -3.48
N PRO A 74 -9.93 -6.14 -3.68
CA PRO A 74 -10.58 -7.26 -3.03
C PRO A 74 -10.08 -8.58 -3.62
N LYS A 75 -10.23 -9.65 -2.85
CA LYS A 75 -10.01 -11.00 -3.36
C LYS A 75 -11.01 -11.33 -4.46
N ASP A 76 -10.55 -11.97 -5.54
CA ASP A 76 -11.40 -12.49 -6.60
C ASP A 76 -11.15 -14.00 -6.84
N GLU A 77 -11.68 -14.53 -7.94
CA GLU A 77 -11.52 -15.95 -8.29
C GLU A 77 -10.12 -16.30 -8.83
N LYS A 78 -9.37 -15.31 -9.33
CA LYS A 78 -8.09 -15.50 -10.02
C LYS A 78 -6.91 -15.31 -9.09
N SER A 79 -6.96 -14.32 -8.22
CA SER A 79 -5.88 -13.96 -7.29
C SER A 79 -6.39 -13.68 -5.87
N GLY A 80 -5.47 -13.76 -4.91
CA GLY A 80 -5.75 -13.28 -3.55
C GLY A 80 -5.96 -11.76 -3.54
N GLY A 81 -6.52 -11.22 -2.46
CA GLY A 81 -6.70 -9.77 -2.29
C GLY A 81 -5.46 -9.06 -1.73
N ALA A 82 -5.51 -7.71 -1.64
CA ALA A 82 -4.46 -6.89 -1.06
C ALA A 82 -4.06 -7.31 0.37
N VAL A 83 -5.03 -7.73 1.18
CA VAL A 83 -4.76 -8.19 2.56
C VAL A 83 -3.97 -9.51 2.54
N GLU A 84 -4.35 -10.47 1.71
CA GLU A 84 -3.62 -11.74 1.57
C GLU A 84 -2.21 -11.53 1.01
N ALA A 85 -2.04 -10.52 0.15
CA ALA A 85 -0.76 -10.11 -0.41
C ALA A 85 0.16 -9.39 0.58
N GLY A 86 -0.34 -9.01 1.77
CA GLY A 86 0.43 -8.32 2.79
C GLY A 86 0.56 -6.80 2.57
N ALA A 87 -0.31 -6.20 1.77
CA ALA A 87 -0.28 -4.75 1.51
C ALA A 87 -0.45 -3.90 2.81
N PRO A 88 -1.31 -4.25 3.78
CA PRO A 88 -1.42 -3.48 5.02
C PRO A 88 -0.12 -3.44 5.83
N GLU A 89 0.57 -4.58 5.97
CA GLU A 89 1.88 -4.67 6.62
C GLU A 89 2.95 -3.88 5.89
N PHE A 90 2.96 -3.96 4.55
CA PHE A 90 3.87 -3.20 3.70
C PHE A 90 3.72 -1.69 3.92
N ILE A 91 2.47 -1.20 3.93
CA ILE A 91 2.15 0.21 4.16
C ILE A 91 2.56 0.66 5.56
N ASP A 92 2.26 -0.12 6.59
CA ASP A 92 2.61 0.22 7.98
C ASP A 92 4.13 0.32 8.18
N LEU A 93 4.91 -0.64 7.66
CA LEU A 93 6.37 -0.61 7.74
C LEU A 93 6.97 0.58 6.96
N LEU A 94 6.47 0.89 5.77
CA LEU A 94 6.90 2.10 5.06
C LEU A 94 6.59 3.37 5.83
N THR A 95 5.41 3.42 6.44
CA THR A 95 4.97 4.58 7.21
C THR A 95 5.80 4.75 8.47
N SER A 96 6.19 3.67 9.17
CA SER A 96 7.02 3.77 10.37
C SER A 96 8.39 4.38 10.10
N GLU A 97 8.90 4.26 8.88
CA GLU A 97 10.23 4.74 8.51
C GLU A 97 10.24 6.03 7.68
N ASN A 98 9.08 6.59 7.30
CA ASN A 98 8.98 7.77 6.46
C ASN A 98 8.06 8.86 7.07
N PRO A 99 8.62 9.95 7.64
CA PRO A 99 7.84 11.03 8.26
C PRO A 99 6.82 11.71 7.34
N GLU A 100 7.08 11.76 6.03
CA GLU A 100 6.12 12.31 5.07
C GLU A 100 4.89 11.40 4.93
N TYR A 101 5.11 10.08 4.95
CA TYR A 101 4.04 9.10 4.86
C TYR A 101 3.24 9.09 6.17
N GLN A 102 3.90 9.27 7.32
CA GLN A 102 3.24 9.44 8.61
C GLN A 102 2.26 10.62 8.58
N LEU A 103 2.70 11.78 8.05
CA LEU A 103 1.84 12.94 7.92
C LEU A 103 0.65 12.68 6.96
N LYS A 104 0.92 12.12 5.78
CA LYS A 104 -0.10 11.88 4.75
C LYS A 104 -1.14 10.84 5.16
N LEU A 105 -0.69 9.69 5.67
CA LEU A 105 -1.57 8.58 6.04
C LEU A 105 -2.20 8.78 7.42
N GLY A 106 -1.42 9.24 8.40
CA GLY A 106 -1.94 9.55 9.73
C GLY A 106 -2.96 10.70 9.69
N GLY A 107 -2.64 11.79 9.00
CA GLY A 107 -3.56 12.91 8.80
C GLY A 107 -4.80 12.53 7.98
N GLY A 108 -4.63 11.66 6.98
CA GLY A 108 -5.74 11.18 6.16
C GLY A 108 -6.71 10.25 6.89
N LEU A 109 -6.20 9.35 7.75
CA LEU A 109 -7.04 8.53 8.62
C LEU A 109 -7.80 9.39 9.64
N PHE A 110 -7.14 10.40 10.21
CA PHE A 110 -7.82 11.36 11.09
C PHE A 110 -8.93 12.13 10.36
N TRP A 111 -8.65 12.60 9.13
CA TRP A 111 -9.67 13.23 8.30
C TRP A 111 -10.85 12.30 8.01
N LEU A 112 -10.59 11.01 7.74
CA LEU A 112 -11.63 10.02 7.46
C LEU A 112 -12.56 9.81 8.66
N ASP A 113 -11.99 9.66 9.86
CA ASP A 113 -12.77 9.52 11.09
C ASP A 113 -13.58 10.79 11.39
N ALA A 114 -12.98 11.97 11.23
CA ALA A 114 -13.68 13.25 11.41
C ALA A 114 -14.83 13.40 10.40
N ALA A 115 -14.59 13.11 9.12
CA ALA A 115 -15.61 13.20 8.09
C ALA A 115 -16.77 12.21 8.31
N CYS A 116 -16.49 11.01 8.83
CA CYS A 116 -17.53 10.06 9.22
C CYS A 116 -18.29 10.52 10.46
N THR A 117 -17.59 11.07 11.45
CA THR A 117 -18.21 11.58 12.68
C THR A 117 -19.15 12.74 12.37
N ASP A 118 -18.71 13.69 11.53
CA ASP A 118 -19.52 14.85 11.14
C ASP A 118 -20.78 14.46 10.36
N ARG A 119 -20.70 13.41 9.53
CA ARG A 119 -21.80 12.98 8.64
C ARG A 119 -22.75 11.99 9.30
N TYR A 120 -22.22 11.10 10.13
CA TYR A 120 -22.92 9.89 10.59
C TYR A 120 -22.90 9.72 12.11
N GLY A 121 -22.13 10.53 12.85
CA GLY A 121 -21.98 10.44 14.30
C GLY A 121 -21.06 9.31 14.79
N ASN A 122 -20.40 8.58 13.89
CA ASN A 122 -19.54 7.44 14.20
C ASN A 122 -18.18 7.58 13.51
N VAL A 123 -17.13 7.00 14.10
CA VAL A 123 -15.83 6.84 13.41
C VAL A 123 -15.95 5.84 12.27
N PHE A 124 -14.99 5.83 11.33
CA PHE A 124 -15.12 5.09 10.07
C PHE A 124 -15.42 3.60 10.29
N MET A 125 -14.70 2.95 11.19
CA MET A 125 -14.88 1.51 11.45
C MET A 125 -16.24 1.16 12.07
N GLU A 126 -16.88 2.12 12.74
CA GLU A 126 -18.20 1.96 13.37
C GLU A 126 -19.36 2.32 12.42
N CYS A 127 -19.07 2.91 11.27
CA CYS A 127 -20.08 3.22 10.26
C CYS A 127 -20.69 1.94 9.63
N THR A 128 -21.94 2.03 9.18
CA THR A 128 -22.58 0.95 8.39
C THR A 128 -21.85 0.71 7.06
N PRO A 129 -22.02 -0.46 6.41
CA PRO A 129 -21.44 -0.72 5.10
C PRO A 129 -21.80 0.35 4.05
N GLU A 130 -23.04 0.82 4.07
CA GLU A 130 -23.54 1.85 3.17
C GLU A 130 -22.85 3.20 3.43
N GLN A 131 -22.71 3.60 4.69
CA GLN A 131 -22.01 4.83 5.08
C GLN A 131 -20.52 4.79 4.71
N LYS A 132 -19.85 3.64 4.95
CA LYS A 132 -18.46 3.42 4.54
C LYS A 132 -18.32 3.55 3.02
N LYS A 133 -19.22 2.94 2.26
CA LYS A 133 -19.24 3.06 0.80
C LYS A 133 -19.44 4.50 0.35
N GLU A 134 -20.39 5.22 0.94
CA GLU A 134 -20.69 6.61 0.58
C GLU A 134 -19.48 7.52 0.77
N ILE A 135 -18.82 7.48 1.94
CA ILE A 135 -17.64 8.32 2.18
C ILE A 135 -16.47 7.95 1.28
N MET A 136 -16.30 6.65 0.98
CA MET A 136 -15.28 6.18 0.05
C MET A 136 -15.53 6.66 -1.38
N ASP A 137 -16.78 6.59 -1.87
CA ASP A 137 -17.16 7.08 -3.20
C ASP A 137 -16.91 8.59 -3.33
N LEU A 138 -17.08 9.37 -2.25
CA LEU A 138 -16.77 10.80 -2.22
C LEU A 138 -15.28 11.08 -2.42
N ILE A 139 -14.39 10.27 -1.85
CA ILE A 139 -12.94 10.49 -1.90
C ILE A 139 -12.21 9.70 -3.00
N ALA A 140 -12.88 8.73 -3.64
CA ALA A 140 -12.29 7.90 -4.69
C ALA A 140 -11.92 8.67 -5.97
N PHE A 141 -12.59 9.80 -6.24
CA PHE A 141 -12.47 10.53 -7.51
C PHE A 141 -11.95 11.95 -7.34
N ARG A 142 -10.84 12.26 -8.04
CA ARG A 142 -10.23 13.60 -8.05
C ARG A 142 -11.17 14.73 -8.48
N LYS A 143 -12.19 14.44 -9.29
CA LYS A 143 -13.19 15.43 -9.72
C LYS A 143 -14.04 15.95 -8.56
N ASN A 144 -14.26 15.15 -7.51
CA ASN A 144 -15.08 15.54 -6.37
C ASN A 144 -14.41 16.66 -5.58
N ALA A 145 -13.08 16.60 -5.40
CA ALA A 145 -12.30 17.69 -4.78
C ALA A 145 -12.31 18.99 -5.59
N LYS A 146 -12.58 18.94 -6.91
CA LYS A 146 -12.74 20.15 -7.74
C LYS A 146 -14.11 20.80 -7.55
N GLN A 147 -15.11 20.01 -7.17
CA GLN A 147 -16.48 20.47 -6.93
C GLN A 147 -16.68 20.91 -5.48
N ASP A 148 -16.06 20.21 -4.54
CA ASP A 148 -16.08 20.49 -3.11
C ASP A 148 -14.64 20.46 -2.56
N ALA A 149 -14.11 21.63 -2.24
CA ALA A 149 -12.75 21.77 -1.72
C ALA A 149 -12.55 21.12 -0.34
N SER A 150 -13.62 20.89 0.43
CA SER A 150 -13.55 20.21 1.73
C SER A 150 -13.10 18.75 1.61
N LEU A 151 -13.33 18.13 0.44
CA LEU A 151 -12.93 16.75 0.15
C LEU A 151 -11.47 16.63 -0.32
N SER A 152 -10.76 17.74 -0.55
CA SER A 152 -9.42 17.74 -1.16
C SER A 152 -8.41 16.89 -0.37
N GLN A 153 -8.42 17.00 0.97
CA GLN A 153 -7.55 16.21 1.84
C GLN A 153 -7.90 14.72 1.78
N GLY A 154 -9.18 14.37 1.89
CA GLY A 154 -9.65 12.98 1.80
C GLY A 154 -9.32 12.32 0.45
N VAL A 155 -9.50 13.05 -0.65
CA VAL A 155 -9.16 12.59 -2.01
C VAL A 155 -7.65 12.38 -2.17
N ALA A 156 -6.83 13.30 -1.65
CA ALA A 156 -5.38 13.16 -1.71
C ALA A 156 -4.90 11.95 -0.88
N PHE A 157 -5.44 11.78 0.33
CA PHE A 157 -5.20 10.63 1.19
C PHE A 157 -5.57 9.31 0.48
N PHE A 158 -6.79 9.20 -0.02
CA PHE A 158 -7.26 7.95 -0.65
C PHE A 158 -6.48 7.61 -1.91
N ALA A 159 -6.13 8.61 -2.72
CA ALA A 159 -5.27 8.41 -3.88
C ALA A 159 -3.88 7.89 -3.49
N PHE A 160 -3.28 8.44 -2.42
CA PHE A 160 -1.99 7.99 -1.92
C PHE A 160 -2.04 6.58 -1.35
N LEU A 161 -3.04 6.27 -0.51
CA LEU A 161 -3.25 4.94 0.05
C LEU A 161 -3.47 3.89 -1.06
N ARG A 162 -4.26 4.22 -2.10
CA ARG A 162 -4.49 3.34 -3.24
C ARG A 162 -3.21 3.04 -4.02
N ASN A 163 -2.36 4.04 -4.24
CA ASN A 163 -1.07 3.81 -4.89
C ASN A 163 -0.22 2.84 -4.07
N LEU A 164 -0.10 3.06 -2.75
CA LEU A 164 0.67 2.15 -1.89
C LEU A 164 0.05 0.75 -1.77
N THR A 165 -1.27 0.63 -1.81
CA THR A 165 -1.97 -0.66 -1.84
C THR A 165 -1.64 -1.42 -3.13
N THR A 166 -1.62 -0.69 -4.26
CA THR A 166 -1.25 -1.22 -5.57
C THR A 166 0.21 -1.66 -5.60
N ASP A 167 1.12 -0.83 -5.06
CA ASP A 167 2.54 -1.17 -4.95
C ASP A 167 2.72 -2.41 -4.06
N GLY A 168 2.12 -2.42 -2.87
CA GLY A 168 2.19 -3.56 -1.96
C GLY A 168 1.64 -4.85 -2.57
N PHE A 169 0.56 -4.77 -3.34
CA PHE A 169 -0.03 -5.93 -4.02
C PHE A 169 0.84 -6.42 -5.19
N TYR A 170 1.12 -5.57 -6.18
CA TYR A 170 1.79 -5.99 -7.42
C TYR A 170 3.29 -6.23 -7.29
N THR A 171 3.89 -5.85 -6.17
CA THR A 171 5.26 -6.27 -5.82
C THR A 171 5.31 -7.52 -4.92
N SER A 172 4.16 -8.02 -4.46
CA SER A 172 4.06 -9.26 -3.71
C SER A 172 4.11 -10.48 -4.63
N LYS A 173 4.33 -11.67 -4.04
CA LYS A 173 4.23 -12.93 -4.78
C LYS A 173 2.84 -13.15 -5.40
N ILE A 174 1.77 -12.71 -4.73
CA ILE A 174 0.39 -12.86 -5.22
C ILE A 174 0.17 -11.96 -6.44
N GLY A 175 0.52 -10.68 -6.35
CA GLY A 175 0.32 -9.75 -7.46
C GLY A 175 1.26 -10.00 -8.65
N ILE A 176 2.50 -10.46 -8.41
CA ILE A 176 3.40 -10.88 -9.50
C ILE A 176 2.81 -12.07 -10.27
N ALA A 177 2.21 -13.04 -9.56
CA ALA A 177 1.53 -14.17 -10.18
C ALA A 177 0.26 -13.73 -10.94
N ASP A 178 -0.51 -12.79 -10.39
CA ASP A 178 -1.68 -12.21 -11.03
C ASP A 178 -1.34 -11.50 -12.35
N LEU A 179 -0.24 -10.73 -12.39
CA LEU A 179 0.29 -10.10 -13.61
C LEU A 179 0.83 -11.11 -14.63
N GLN A 180 0.98 -12.39 -14.25
CA GLN A 180 1.70 -13.40 -15.03
C GLN A 180 3.10 -12.92 -15.43
N TYR A 181 3.75 -12.16 -14.54
CA TYR A 181 5.03 -11.55 -14.84
C TYR A 181 6.14 -12.61 -14.90
N ILE A 182 6.69 -12.79 -16.10
CA ILE A 182 7.77 -13.74 -16.40
C ILE A 182 9.18 -13.10 -16.41
N GLY A 183 9.27 -11.79 -16.17
CA GLY A 183 10.56 -11.09 -16.12
C GLY A 183 11.41 -11.49 -14.91
N ASN A 184 12.65 -11.00 -14.86
CA ASN A 184 13.67 -11.36 -13.84
C ASN A 184 14.04 -12.85 -13.78
N THR A 185 13.54 -13.66 -14.72
CA THR A 185 13.99 -15.04 -14.93
C THR A 185 15.22 -15.02 -15.84
N SER A 186 16.34 -15.55 -15.35
CA SER A 186 17.54 -15.69 -16.19
C SER A 186 17.28 -16.71 -17.30
N LEU A 187 17.37 -16.25 -18.55
CA LEU A 187 17.30 -17.11 -19.72
C LEU A 187 18.72 -17.45 -20.17
N ARG A 188 19.01 -18.74 -20.40
CA ARG A 188 20.30 -19.16 -20.95
C ARG A 188 20.45 -18.77 -22.42
N GLU A 189 19.35 -18.82 -23.17
CA GLU A 189 19.23 -18.38 -24.56
C GLU A 189 17.92 -17.63 -24.71
N PHE A 190 17.92 -16.57 -25.53
CA PHE A 190 16.73 -15.77 -25.80
C PHE A 190 15.85 -16.48 -26.84
N PRO A 191 14.64 -16.94 -26.50
CA PRO A 191 13.81 -17.75 -27.40
C PRO A 191 13.14 -16.95 -28.53
N GLY A 192 13.40 -15.64 -28.64
CA GLY A 192 12.69 -14.73 -29.55
C GLY A 192 11.38 -14.21 -28.94
N CYS A 193 10.74 -13.26 -29.64
CA CYS A 193 9.43 -12.76 -29.24
C CYS A 193 8.36 -13.77 -29.64
N SER A 194 7.50 -14.13 -28.68
CA SER A 194 6.27 -14.88 -28.98
C SER A 194 5.40 -14.06 -29.95
N PRO A 195 4.74 -14.69 -30.94
CA PRO A 195 3.72 -14.01 -31.72
C PRO A 195 2.61 -13.48 -30.79
N PRO A 196 2.01 -12.31 -31.08
CA PRO A 196 0.93 -11.77 -30.28
C PRO A 196 -0.24 -12.77 -30.22
N PRO A 197 -0.97 -12.83 -29.10
CA PRO A 197 -2.18 -13.66 -29.00
C PRO A 197 -3.20 -13.21 -30.07
N GLU A 198 -3.92 -14.18 -30.64
CA GLU A 198 -5.02 -13.95 -31.59
C GLU A 198 -6.18 -13.15 -30.98
#